data_AF-A0A536QJJ3-F1
#
_entry.id   AF-A0A536QJJ3-F1
#
_cell.length_a   1.000
_cell.length_b   1.000
_cell.length_c   1.000
_cell.angle_alpha   90.00
_cell.angle_beta   90.00
_cell.angle_gamma   90.00
#
_symmetry.space_group_name_H-M   'P 1'
#
loop_
_entity.id
_entity.type
_entity.pdbx_description
1 polymer ?
#
loop_
_entity_poly.entity_id
_entity_poly.type
_entity_poly.pdbx_seq_one_letter_code
_entity_poly.pdbx_strand_id
1 'polypeptide(L)'
;MRVISLVPAATEMVYALGAVDQLVAVTHDDDFPPAVRSLPRVTRSTIPVHASAREIDTLVREAGAHGESTFHLDEHALRDARPDLILGQTLCAVCAVTLDQIPAALEHAPEVVPLDAASLEGMFEDLRRVGVALRREREAERLIAELRRRMQAVADRVTGLRRPRVACLEWLDPPFNAGHWVPEQVRIAGGEDVLGKPGERSREIAWTDVRAARPEIVIAMPCGWDAERAAREAEAMTLVSDARAVGVDGAAYFSRPGPRLVDGIELLASILHPGQVAAPEGALAIAVSA
;
A
#
# COMPACT_ATOMS: atom_id res chain seq x y z
N MET A 1 -16.22 -20.59 -6.50
CA MET A 1 -16.49 -19.43 -5.65
C MET A 1 -16.24 -18.20 -6.50
N ARG A 2 -17.12 -17.19 -6.43
CA ARG A 2 -17.02 -15.93 -7.14
C ARG A 2 -16.55 -14.86 -6.15
N VAL A 3 -15.31 -14.43 -6.28
CA VAL A 3 -14.65 -13.52 -5.35
C VAL A 3 -14.59 -12.12 -5.96
N ILE A 4 -15.02 -11.13 -5.19
CA ILE A 4 -14.79 -9.72 -5.50
C ILE A 4 -13.78 -9.15 -4.52
N SER A 5 -12.78 -8.47 -5.06
CA SER A 5 -11.80 -7.72 -4.28
C SER A 5 -12.12 -6.23 -4.35
N LEU A 6 -12.34 -5.61 -3.20
CA LEU A 6 -12.58 -4.16 -3.05
C LEU A 6 -11.33 -3.41 -2.54
N VAL A 7 -10.18 -4.07 -2.52
CA VAL A 7 -8.89 -3.44 -2.17
C VAL A 7 -7.74 -4.17 -2.86
N PRO A 8 -6.77 -3.48 -3.48
CA PRO A 8 -5.70 -4.14 -4.22
C PRO A 8 -4.89 -5.18 -3.42
N ALA A 9 -4.65 -4.93 -2.13
CA ALA A 9 -3.98 -5.89 -1.26
C ALA A 9 -4.69 -7.26 -1.22
N ALA A 10 -6.02 -7.30 -1.23
CA ALA A 10 -6.78 -8.54 -1.23
C ALA A 10 -6.63 -9.30 -2.55
N THR A 11 -6.61 -8.59 -3.68
CA THR A 11 -6.36 -9.18 -5.01
C THR A 11 -5.00 -9.87 -5.05
N GLU A 12 -3.98 -9.22 -4.50
CA GLU A 12 -2.63 -9.77 -4.42
C GLU A 12 -2.58 -11.01 -3.52
N MET A 13 -3.30 -11.01 -2.39
CA MET A 13 -3.44 -12.19 -1.53
C MET A 13 -4.12 -13.35 -2.26
N VAL A 14 -5.25 -13.10 -2.95
CA VAL A 14 -5.98 -14.12 -3.72
C VAL A 14 -5.08 -14.72 -4.81
N TYR A 15 -4.31 -13.89 -5.51
CA TYR A 15 -3.33 -14.36 -6.48
C TYR A 15 -2.24 -15.21 -5.83
N ALA A 16 -1.62 -14.73 -4.75
CA ALA A 16 -0.52 -15.42 -4.08
C ALA A 16 -0.96 -16.76 -3.46
N LEU A 17 -2.24 -16.91 -3.13
CA LEU A 17 -2.86 -18.16 -2.68
C LEU A 17 -3.30 -19.09 -3.82
N GLY A 18 -3.02 -18.73 -5.07
CA GLY A 18 -3.33 -19.56 -6.25
C GLY A 18 -4.83 -19.65 -6.56
N ALA A 19 -5.59 -18.59 -6.25
CA ALA A 19 -7.04 -18.53 -6.44
C ALA A 19 -7.48 -17.38 -7.39
N VAL A 20 -6.57 -16.91 -8.26
CA VAL A 20 -6.82 -15.80 -9.19
C VAL A 20 -7.99 -16.07 -10.15
N ASP A 21 -8.23 -17.34 -10.48
CA ASP A 21 -9.34 -17.81 -11.32
C ASP A 21 -10.72 -17.65 -10.65
N GLN A 22 -10.74 -17.43 -9.33
CA GLN A 22 -11.96 -17.17 -8.57
C GLN A 22 -12.34 -15.69 -8.55
N LEU A 23 -11.43 -14.78 -8.94
CA LEU A 23 -11.72 -13.35 -9.02
C LEU A 23 -12.63 -13.06 -10.21
N VAL A 24 -13.80 -12.48 -9.92
CA VAL A 24 -14.79 -12.10 -10.94
C VAL A 24 -14.86 -10.59 -11.15
N ALA A 25 -14.43 -9.80 -10.19
CA ALA A 25 -14.27 -8.35 -10.31
C ALA A 25 -13.30 -7.81 -9.25
N VAL A 26 -12.73 -6.65 -9.55
CA VAL A 26 -11.68 -5.99 -8.75
C VAL A 26 -11.90 -4.46 -8.72
N THR A 27 -11.05 -3.73 -8.03
CA THR A 27 -11.10 -2.26 -8.00
C THR A 27 -10.52 -1.62 -9.27
N HIS A 28 -10.76 -0.33 -9.48
CA HIS A 28 -10.08 0.45 -10.52
C HIS A 28 -8.55 0.53 -10.34
N ASP A 29 -8.05 0.38 -9.11
CA ASP A 29 -6.62 0.46 -8.78
C ASP A 29 -5.89 -0.89 -8.88
N ASP A 30 -6.61 -1.98 -9.16
CA ASP A 30 -6.02 -3.31 -9.30
C ASP A 30 -5.22 -3.46 -10.60
N ASP A 31 -3.91 -3.49 -10.46
CA ASP A 31 -2.93 -3.53 -11.55
C ASP A 31 -2.03 -4.79 -11.56
N PHE A 32 -2.08 -5.58 -10.48
CA PHE A 32 -1.25 -6.75 -10.23
C PHE A 32 -2.07 -7.90 -9.61
N PRO A 33 -1.83 -9.16 -10.02
CA PRO A 33 -0.97 -9.59 -11.13
C PRO A 33 -1.51 -9.11 -12.48
N PRO A 34 -0.71 -9.08 -13.58
CA PRO A 34 -1.17 -8.56 -14.87
C PRO A 34 -2.48 -9.17 -15.38
N ALA A 35 -2.79 -10.42 -15.02
CA ALA A 35 -4.03 -11.11 -15.38
C ALA A 35 -5.30 -10.43 -14.85
N VAL A 36 -5.24 -9.67 -13.75
CA VAL A 36 -6.44 -8.99 -13.22
C VAL A 36 -6.84 -7.77 -14.03
N ARG A 37 -5.97 -7.28 -14.93
CA ARG A 37 -6.24 -6.11 -15.78
C ARG A 37 -7.45 -6.31 -16.69
N SER A 38 -7.75 -7.55 -17.09
CA SER A 38 -8.92 -7.89 -17.90
C SER A 38 -10.20 -8.09 -17.10
N LEU A 39 -10.16 -8.08 -15.77
CA LEU A 39 -11.35 -8.27 -14.94
C LEU A 39 -12.21 -7.00 -14.89
N PRO A 40 -13.56 -7.16 -14.78
CA PRO A 40 -14.47 -6.06 -14.52
C PRO A 40 -14.08 -5.23 -13.30
N ARG A 41 -14.34 -3.92 -13.38
CA ARG A 41 -14.13 -2.97 -12.28
C ARG A 41 -15.44 -2.71 -11.56
N VAL A 42 -15.46 -2.91 -10.25
CA VAL A 42 -16.62 -2.63 -9.39
C VAL A 42 -16.46 -1.34 -8.59
N THR A 43 -15.35 -0.63 -8.76
CA THR A 43 -15.17 0.69 -8.15
C THR A 43 -14.65 1.68 -9.18
N ARG A 44 -14.87 2.97 -8.93
CA ARG A 44 -14.33 4.08 -9.73
C ARG A 44 -13.84 5.22 -8.83
N SER A 45 -12.92 6.02 -9.35
CA SER A 45 -12.49 7.28 -8.73
C SER A 45 -13.01 8.48 -9.54
N THR A 46 -13.36 9.56 -8.86
CA THR A 46 -13.63 10.87 -9.48
C THR A 46 -12.37 11.72 -9.61
N ILE A 47 -11.23 11.26 -9.09
CA ILE A 47 -9.96 11.97 -9.13
C ILE A 47 -9.42 11.97 -10.57
N PRO A 48 -9.05 13.14 -11.13
CA PRO A 48 -8.41 13.20 -12.44
C PRO A 48 -7.04 12.50 -12.43
N VAL A 49 -6.76 11.70 -13.46
CA VAL A 49 -5.53 10.89 -13.58
C VAL A 49 -4.25 11.72 -13.44
N HIS A 50 -4.27 12.96 -13.93
CA HIS A 50 -3.13 13.87 -13.97
C HIS A 50 -3.16 14.97 -12.90
N ALA A 51 -4.08 14.90 -11.93
CA ALA A 51 -4.13 15.87 -10.83
C ALA A 51 -2.86 15.77 -9.97
N SER A 52 -2.26 16.90 -9.61
CA SER A 52 -1.13 16.99 -8.67
C SER A 52 -1.49 16.54 -7.25
N ALA A 53 -0.49 16.32 -6.39
CA ALA A 53 -0.72 16.01 -4.97
C ALA A 53 -1.70 17.00 -4.29
N ARG A 54 -1.49 18.30 -4.53
CA ARG A 54 -2.30 19.38 -3.96
C ARG A 54 -3.73 19.38 -4.44
N GLU A 55 -3.94 19.19 -5.74
CA GLU A 55 -5.27 19.15 -6.35
C GLU A 55 -6.05 17.94 -5.82
N ILE A 56 -5.41 16.77 -5.73
CA ILE A 56 -6.03 15.57 -5.16
C ILE A 56 -6.39 15.80 -3.69
N ASP A 57 -5.48 16.33 -2.86
CA ASP A 57 -5.77 16.63 -1.44
C ASP A 57 -6.97 17.59 -1.30
N THR A 58 -7.02 18.61 -2.16
CA THR A 58 -8.13 19.57 -2.20
C THR A 58 -9.46 18.88 -2.52
N LEU A 59 -9.51 18.10 -3.60
CA LEU A 59 -10.71 17.36 -4.03
C LEU A 59 -11.20 16.38 -2.95
N VAL A 60 -10.27 15.67 -2.31
CA VAL A 60 -10.57 14.72 -1.23
C VAL A 60 -11.17 15.43 -0.02
N ARG A 61 -10.60 16.58 0.39
CA ARG A 61 -11.11 17.36 1.52
C ARG A 61 -12.47 17.98 1.22
N GLU A 62 -12.68 18.50 0.02
CA GLU A 62 -13.96 19.06 -0.41
C GLU A 62 -15.05 17.99 -0.41
N ALA A 63 -14.79 16.81 -0.97
CA ALA A 63 -15.72 15.68 -0.92
C ALA A 63 -16.03 15.29 0.53
N GLY A 64 -15.01 15.13 1.37
CA GLY A 64 -15.17 14.81 2.78
C GLY A 64 -15.97 15.85 3.57
N ALA A 65 -15.79 17.14 3.28
CA ALA A 65 -16.56 18.23 3.89
C ALA A 65 -18.06 18.18 3.54
N HIS A 66 -18.40 17.56 2.40
CA HIS A 66 -19.78 17.32 1.98
C HIS A 66 -20.32 15.96 2.44
N GLY A 67 -19.51 15.15 3.14
CA GLY A 67 -19.87 13.78 3.50
C GLY A 67 -19.87 12.81 2.32
N GLU A 68 -19.20 13.17 1.24
CA GLU A 68 -19.05 12.37 0.02
C GLU A 68 -17.67 11.68 0.01
N SER A 69 -17.52 10.66 -0.85
CA SER A 69 -16.23 10.01 -1.14
C SER A 69 -15.82 10.30 -2.57
N THR A 70 -14.51 10.38 -2.83
CA THR A 70 -13.95 10.42 -4.19
C THR A 70 -13.87 9.04 -4.83
N PHE A 71 -14.19 7.99 -4.07
CA PHE A 71 -14.20 6.60 -4.49
C PHE A 71 -15.60 6.02 -4.35
N HIS A 72 -16.10 5.43 -5.43
CA HIS A 72 -17.48 4.95 -5.49
C HIS A 72 -17.53 3.49 -5.89
N LEU A 73 -18.42 2.75 -5.23
CA LEU A 73 -18.82 1.40 -5.60
C LEU A 73 -19.82 1.46 -6.77
N ASP A 74 -19.62 0.62 -7.78
CA ASP A 74 -20.60 0.36 -8.82
C ASP A 74 -21.52 -0.78 -8.35
N GLU A 75 -22.67 -0.40 -7.77
CA GLU A 75 -23.64 -1.36 -7.25
C GLU A 75 -24.19 -2.30 -8.32
N HIS A 76 -24.34 -1.82 -9.57
CA HIS A 76 -24.87 -2.65 -10.64
C HIS A 76 -23.86 -3.72 -11.02
N ALA A 77 -22.59 -3.34 -11.22
CA ALA A 77 -21.51 -4.26 -11.49
C ALA A 77 -21.32 -5.26 -10.33
N LEU A 78 -21.45 -4.81 -9.07
CA LEU A 78 -21.38 -5.69 -7.90
C LEU A 78 -22.49 -6.75 -7.91
N ARG A 79 -23.75 -6.33 -8.16
CA ARG A 79 -24.90 -7.25 -8.22
C ARG A 79 -24.78 -8.23 -9.38
N ASP A 80 -24.40 -7.75 -10.55
CA ASP A 80 -24.23 -8.56 -11.76
C ASP A 80 -23.11 -9.60 -11.59
N ALA A 81 -22.07 -9.25 -10.84
CA ALA A 81 -20.98 -10.14 -10.51
C ALA A 81 -21.38 -11.27 -9.55
N ARG A 82 -22.55 -11.22 -8.88
CA ARG A 82 -23.09 -12.29 -8.01
C ARG A 82 -22.01 -12.93 -7.11
N PRO A 83 -21.37 -12.15 -6.23
CA PRO A 83 -20.27 -12.66 -5.41
C PRO A 83 -20.75 -13.70 -4.39
N ASP A 84 -19.89 -14.69 -4.14
CA ASP A 84 -19.98 -15.56 -2.96
C ASP A 84 -19.15 -14.99 -1.79
N LEU A 85 -18.09 -14.24 -2.11
CA LEU A 85 -17.13 -13.66 -1.18
C LEU A 85 -16.74 -12.25 -1.62
N ILE A 86 -16.76 -11.30 -0.70
CA ILE A 86 -16.23 -9.95 -0.88
C ILE A 86 -15.09 -9.75 0.12
N LEU A 87 -13.91 -9.40 -0.39
CA LEU A 87 -12.76 -8.99 0.40
C LEU A 87 -12.66 -7.47 0.35
N GLY A 88 -12.59 -6.79 1.49
CA GLY A 88 -12.48 -5.34 1.51
C GLY A 88 -11.85 -4.82 2.79
N GLN A 89 -11.49 -3.54 2.78
CA GLN A 89 -10.71 -2.92 3.84
C GLN A 89 -11.56 -2.06 4.80
N THR A 90 -11.06 -1.85 6.02
CA THR A 90 -11.67 -0.96 7.03
C THR A 90 -10.71 0.12 7.55
N LEU A 91 -9.53 0.25 6.94
CA LEU A 91 -8.42 1.08 7.42
C LEU A 91 -8.49 2.54 6.96
N CYS A 92 -8.75 2.77 5.67
CA CYS A 92 -8.71 4.06 4.99
C CYS A 92 -10.08 4.39 4.39
N ALA A 93 -10.79 5.36 4.99
CA ALA A 93 -12.03 5.90 4.42
C ALA A 93 -11.79 6.94 3.32
N VAL A 94 -10.53 7.31 3.08
CA VAL A 94 -10.12 8.38 2.18
C VAL A 94 -9.80 7.86 0.78
N CYS A 95 -9.10 6.73 0.71
CA CYS A 95 -8.38 6.27 -0.47
C CYS A 95 -8.95 4.98 -1.09
N ALA A 96 -10.04 4.46 -0.54
CA ALA A 96 -10.69 3.24 -1.01
C ALA A 96 -12.16 3.20 -0.59
N VAL A 97 -12.93 2.37 -1.28
CA VAL A 97 -14.28 2.00 -0.84
C VAL A 97 -14.18 1.23 0.47
N THR A 98 -15.05 1.59 1.41
CA THR A 98 -15.17 0.94 2.73
C THR A 98 -16.37 -0.01 2.73
N LEU A 99 -16.35 -1.00 3.63
CA LEU A 99 -17.37 -2.05 3.65
C LEU A 99 -18.80 -1.56 3.95
N ASP A 100 -18.96 -0.40 4.59
CA ASP A 100 -20.25 0.25 4.83
C ASP A 100 -20.95 0.73 3.55
N GLN A 101 -20.21 0.85 2.44
CA GLN A 101 -20.78 1.16 1.13
C GLN A 101 -21.38 -0.07 0.42
N ILE A 102 -21.20 -1.28 0.96
CA ILE A 102 -21.79 -2.50 0.38
C ILE A 102 -23.30 -2.47 0.62
N PRO A 103 -24.14 -2.60 -0.43
CA PRO A 103 -25.59 -2.57 -0.27
C PRO A 103 -26.09 -3.67 0.68
N ALA A 104 -26.89 -3.29 1.68
CA ALA A 104 -27.43 -4.21 2.69
C ALA A 104 -28.29 -5.34 2.10
N ALA A 105 -28.88 -5.13 0.92
CA ALA A 105 -29.73 -6.10 0.23
C ALA A 105 -29.10 -6.50 -1.11
N LEU A 106 -28.29 -7.55 -1.09
CA LEU A 106 -27.89 -8.32 -2.28
C LEU A 106 -28.80 -9.56 -2.39
N GLU A 107 -29.15 -9.98 -3.61
CA GLU A 107 -30.01 -11.17 -3.82
C GLU A 107 -29.43 -12.46 -3.22
N HIS A 108 -28.10 -12.56 -3.21
CA HIS A 108 -27.33 -13.53 -2.45
C HIS A 108 -26.44 -12.76 -1.48
N ALA A 109 -26.50 -13.07 -0.19
CA ALA A 109 -25.63 -12.46 0.80
C ALA A 109 -24.24 -13.10 0.69
N PRO A 110 -23.21 -12.38 0.19
CA PRO A 110 -21.85 -12.90 0.16
C PRO A 110 -21.28 -12.95 1.57
N GLU A 111 -20.32 -13.83 1.80
CA GLU A 111 -19.41 -13.68 2.92
C GLU A 111 -18.60 -12.38 2.72
N VAL A 112 -18.47 -11.57 3.76
CA VAL A 112 -17.68 -10.33 3.71
C VAL A 112 -16.53 -10.45 4.70
N VAL A 113 -15.30 -10.39 4.19
CA VAL A 113 -14.09 -10.49 5.02
C VAL A 113 -13.45 -9.10 5.13
N PRO A 114 -13.45 -8.50 6.33
CA PRO A 114 -12.74 -7.26 6.58
C PRO A 114 -11.24 -7.48 6.74
N LEU A 115 -10.47 -6.62 6.06
CA LEU A 115 -9.03 -6.53 6.12
C LEU A 115 -8.63 -5.20 6.78
N ASP A 116 -7.87 -5.28 7.85
CA ASP A 116 -7.61 -4.16 8.76
C ASP A 116 -6.16 -4.10 9.24
N ALA A 117 -5.25 -4.75 8.51
CA ALA A 117 -3.82 -4.74 8.80
C ALA A 117 -3.29 -3.31 9.01
N ALA A 118 -2.84 -3.03 10.22
CA ALA A 118 -2.13 -1.80 10.60
C ALA A 118 -0.64 -2.05 10.89
N SER A 119 -0.17 -3.29 10.74
CA SER A 119 1.19 -3.75 11.00
C SER A 119 1.54 -4.91 10.06
N LEU A 120 2.82 -5.31 10.02
CA LEU A 120 3.25 -6.49 9.26
C LEU A 120 2.63 -7.78 9.82
N GLU A 121 2.43 -7.89 11.13
CA GLU A 121 1.73 -9.03 11.72
C GLU A 121 0.25 -9.03 11.34
N GLY A 122 -0.40 -7.86 11.38
CA GLY A 122 -1.79 -7.70 10.93
C GLY A 122 -1.98 -8.10 9.47
N MET A 123 -0.99 -7.82 8.60
CA MET A 123 -1.00 -8.31 7.21
C MET A 123 -0.98 -9.84 7.13
N PHE A 124 -0.22 -10.52 7.99
CA PHE A 124 -0.25 -11.98 8.05
C PHE A 124 -1.57 -12.52 8.60
N GLU A 125 -2.21 -11.85 9.54
CA GLU A 125 -3.54 -12.19 10.04
C GLU A 125 -4.62 -12.01 8.95
N ASP A 126 -4.56 -10.93 8.16
CA ASP A 126 -5.37 -10.73 6.96
C ASP A 126 -5.16 -11.85 5.95
N LEU A 127 -3.91 -12.20 5.64
CA LEU A 127 -3.59 -13.29 4.73
C LEU A 127 -4.14 -14.65 5.21
N ARG A 128 -4.14 -14.91 6.53
CA ARG A 128 -4.80 -16.09 7.10
C ARG A 128 -6.31 -16.06 6.93
N ARG A 129 -6.95 -14.91 7.21
CA ARG A 129 -8.40 -14.72 7.03
C ARG A 129 -8.81 -14.98 5.58
N VAL A 130 -8.08 -14.41 4.63
CA VAL A 130 -8.29 -14.66 3.19
C VAL A 130 -8.05 -16.15 2.86
N GLY A 131 -7.01 -16.76 3.43
CA GLY A 131 -6.75 -18.20 3.30
C GLY A 131 -7.93 -19.05 3.75
N VAL A 132 -8.52 -18.79 4.91
CA VAL A 132 -9.71 -19.51 5.41
C VAL A 132 -10.91 -19.30 4.48
N ALA A 133 -11.21 -18.06 4.11
CA ALA A 133 -12.35 -17.74 3.25
C ALA A 133 -12.25 -18.43 1.88
N LEU A 134 -11.04 -18.55 1.33
CA LEU A 134 -10.78 -19.23 0.05
C LEU A 134 -10.59 -20.75 0.18
N ARG A 135 -10.57 -21.31 1.40
CA ARG A 135 -10.22 -22.72 1.68
C ARG A 135 -8.81 -23.08 1.19
N ARG A 136 -7.86 -22.19 1.49
CA ARG A 136 -6.44 -22.17 1.12
C ARG A 136 -5.53 -21.97 2.33
N GLU A 137 -5.92 -22.52 3.47
CA GLU A 137 -5.23 -22.33 4.76
C GLU A 137 -3.78 -22.83 4.71
N ARG A 138 -3.53 -23.96 4.04
CA ARG A 138 -2.19 -24.53 3.90
C ARG A 138 -1.29 -23.64 3.04
N GLU A 139 -1.83 -23.13 1.94
CA GLU A 139 -1.16 -22.20 1.04
C GLU A 139 -0.85 -20.88 1.76
N ALA A 140 -1.78 -20.37 2.57
CA ALA A 140 -1.58 -19.18 3.38
C ALA A 140 -0.45 -19.34 4.40
N GLU A 141 -0.45 -20.40 5.21
CA GLU A 141 0.62 -20.63 6.18
C GLU A 141 1.98 -20.85 5.49
N ARG A 142 2.00 -21.53 4.34
CA ARG A 142 3.23 -21.70 3.56
C ARG A 142 3.78 -20.34 3.08
N LEU A 143 2.91 -19.49 2.55
CA LEU A 143 3.28 -18.15 2.08
C LEU A 143 3.74 -17.27 3.25
N ILE A 144 3.04 -17.27 4.39
CA ILE A 144 3.45 -16.53 5.58
C ILE A 144 4.85 -16.96 6.05
N ALA A 145 5.10 -18.27 6.11
CA ALA A 145 6.42 -18.79 6.48
C ALA A 145 7.51 -18.34 5.48
N GLU A 146 7.20 -18.26 4.19
CA GLU A 146 8.11 -17.74 3.17
C GLU A 146 8.40 -16.24 3.34
N LEU A 147 7.37 -15.43 3.48
CA LEU A 147 7.48 -13.98 3.68
C LEU A 147 8.30 -13.65 4.94
N ARG A 148 8.06 -14.37 6.05
CA ARG A 148 8.88 -14.22 7.27
C ARG A 148 10.34 -14.60 7.06
N ARG A 149 10.63 -15.67 6.32
CA ARG A 149 12.02 -16.06 6.01
C ARG A 149 12.72 -14.98 5.19
N ARG A 150 12.04 -14.38 4.21
CA ARG A 150 12.58 -13.27 3.42
C ARG A 150 12.88 -12.05 4.28
N MET A 151 11.95 -11.64 5.14
CA MET A 151 12.16 -10.55 6.11
C MET A 151 13.35 -10.81 7.02
N GLN A 152 13.48 -12.04 7.54
CA GLN A 152 14.63 -12.41 8.38
C GLN A 152 15.94 -12.35 7.61
N ALA A 153 15.97 -12.84 6.37
CA ALA A 153 17.16 -12.78 5.53
C ALA A 153 17.62 -11.34 5.26
N VAL A 154 16.69 -10.39 5.11
CA VAL A 154 17.02 -8.96 5.03
C VAL A 154 17.62 -8.48 6.36
N ALA A 155 16.93 -8.74 7.47
CA ALA A 155 17.38 -8.32 8.81
C ALA A 155 18.80 -8.82 9.14
N ASP A 156 19.09 -10.09 8.80
CA ASP A 156 20.41 -10.70 9.03
C ASP A 156 21.50 -9.99 8.21
N ARG A 157 21.23 -9.65 6.95
CA ARG A 157 22.19 -8.97 6.04
C ARG A 157 22.53 -7.55 6.49
N VAL A 158 21.62 -6.88 7.18
CA VAL A 158 21.83 -5.50 7.67
C VAL A 158 22.18 -5.44 9.15
N THR A 159 22.33 -6.59 9.81
CA THR A 159 22.68 -6.67 11.24
C THR A 159 24.07 -6.08 11.49
N GLY A 160 24.16 -5.19 12.49
CA GLY A 160 25.41 -4.52 12.88
C GLY A 160 25.81 -3.35 11.98
N LEU A 161 25.10 -3.09 10.89
CA LEU A 161 25.32 -1.90 10.06
C LEU A 161 24.77 -0.64 10.75
N ARG A 162 25.35 0.51 10.42
CA ARG A 162 24.84 1.81 10.86
C ARG A 162 23.44 2.02 10.28
N ARG A 163 22.46 2.39 11.11
CA ARG A 163 21.09 2.63 10.66
C ARG A 163 20.92 4.08 10.17
N PRO A 164 20.70 4.33 8.87
CA PRO A 164 20.46 5.69 8.39
C PRO A 164 19.13 6.23 8.90
N ARG A 165 19.06 7.54 9.14
CA ARG A 165 17.81 8.23 9.47
C ARG A 165 16.99 8.45 8.20
N VAL A 166 15.75 7.95 8.19
CA VAL A 166 14.89 7.92 7.02
C VAL A 166 13.60 8.69 7.30
N ALA A 167 13.27 9.66 6.45
CA ALA A 167 11.96 10.28 6.43
C ALA A 167 11.12 9.62 5.35
N CYS A 168 10.01 9.02 5.76
CA CYS A 168 9.10 8.29 4.88
C CYS A 168 7.85 9.13 4.65
N LEU A 169 7.58 9.52 3.39
CA LEU A 169 6.46 10.38 3.02
C LEU A 169 5.50 9.67 2.07
N GLU A 170 4.27 9.46 2.51
CA GLU A 170 3.21 8.79 1.74
C GLU A 170 2.27 9.78 1.02
N TRP A 171 2.47 11.08 1.26
CA TRP A 171 1.88 12.17 0.49
C TRP A 171 2.82 13.37 0.53
N LEU A 172 2.86 14.15 -0.55
CA LEU A 172 3.89 15.19 -0.72
C LEU A 172 3.34 16.61 -0.56
N ASP A 173 2.07 16.87 -0.88
CA ASP A 173 1.50 18.21 -0.71
C ASP A 173 0.02 18.19 -0.29
N PRO A 174 -0.30 18.54 0.99
CA PRO A 174 0.66 18.79 2.08
C PRO A 174 1.39 17.49 2.47
N PRO A 175 2.55 17.54 3.14
CA PRO A 175 3.30 16.33 3.42
C PRO A 175 2.61 15.49 4.51
N PHE A 176 2.51 14.19 4.28
CA PHE A 176 2.09 13.20 5.28
C PHE A 176 3.25 12.25 5.56
N ASN A 177 3.50 11.96 6.85
CA ASN A 177 4.43 10.89 7.20
C ASN A 177 3.80 9.52 6.88
N ALA A 178 4.62 8.53 6.59
CA ALA A 178 4.16 7.16 6.46
C ALA A 178 3.96 6.52 7.85
N GLY A 179 2.80 5.91 8.06
CA GLY A 179 2.41 5.24 9.31
C GLY A 179 2.29 3.72 9.17
N HIS A 180 1.48 3.13 10.04
CA HIS A 180 1.12 1.72 10.08
C HIS A 180 2.37 0.81 10.09
N TRP A 181 2.55 0.01 9.04
CA TRP A 181 3.62 -0.96 8.88
C TRP A 181 4.93 -0.34 8.35
N VAL A 182 4.92 0.87 7.77
CA VAL A 182 6.11 1.46 7.13
C VAL A 182 7.28 1.65 8.11
N PRO A 183 7.07 2.13 9.35
CA PRO A 183 8.16 2.19 10.34
C PRO A 183 8.75 0.81 10.68
N GLU A 184 7.96 -0.26 10.63
CA GLU A 184 8.46 -1.63 10.78
C GLU A 184 9.29 -2.05 9.57
N GLN A 185 8.86 -1.71 8.35
CA GLN A 185 9.63 -1.98 7.14
C GLN A 185 11.01 -1.31 7.19
N VAL A 186 11.06 -0.02 7.54
CA VAL A 186 12.31 0.74 7.69
C VAL A 186 13.21 0.10 8.74
N ARG A 187 12.66 -0.30 9.88
CA ARG A 187 13.43 -0.97 10.95
C ARG A 187 14.05 -2.28 10.45
N ILE A 188 13.29 -3.12 9.76
CA ILE A 188 13.76 -4.41 9.25
C ILE A 188 14.81 -4.22 8.14
N ALA A 189 14.63 -3.21 7.29
CA ALA A 189 15.58 -2.79 6.27
C ALA A 189 16.87 -2.16 6.84
N GLY A 190 17.00 -2.05 8.17
CA GLY A 190 18.18 -1.50 8.82
C GLY A 190 18.26 0.02 8.80
N GLY A 191 17.12 0.72 8.70
CA GLY A 191 17.02 2.17 8.87
C GLY A 191 16.39 2.58 10.20
N GLU A 192 16.29 3.88 10.44
CA GLU A 192 15.55 4.50 11.54
C GLU A 192 14.52 5.47 10.95
N ASP A 193 13.23 5.16 11.07
CA ASP A 193 12.17 6.10 10.67
C ASP A 193 12.12 7.26 11.68
N VAL A 194 12.28 8.48 11.21
CA VAL A 194 12.34 9.68 12.06
C VAL A 194 11.02 10.47 12.13
N LEU A 195 9.96 10.00 11.46
CA LEU A 195 8.66 10.67 11.39
C LEU A 195 7.50 9.80 11.89
N GLY A 196 7.52 8.52 11.51
CA GLY A 196 6.49 7.54 11.81
C GLY A 196 6.72 6.77 13.12
N LYS A 197 5.65 6.08 13.56
CA LYS A 197 5.69 5.14 14.67
C LYS A 197 4.94 3.86 14.27
N PRO A 198 5.47 2.66 14.58
CA PRO A 198 4.82 1.40 14.22
C PRO A 198 3.37 1.34 14.70
N GLY A 199 2.46 0.97 13.81
CA GLY A 199 1.02 0.82 14.09
C GLY A 199 0.22 2.11 14.21
N GLU A 200 0.85 3.29 14.29
CA GLU A 200 0.13 4.57 14.32
C GLU A 200 -0.26 5.01 12.90
N ARG A 201 -1.43 5.63 12.76
CA ARG A 201 -1.87 6.19 11.47
C ARG A 201 -0.91 7.28 11.00
N SER A 202 -0.82 7.38 9.68
CA SER A 202 -0.23 8.51 8.97
C SER A 202 -0.96 9.80 9.32
N ARG A 203 -0.22 10.89 9.40
CA ARG A 203 -0.74 12.22 9.73
C ARG A 203 -0.11 13.28 8.84
N GLU A 204 -0.86 14.33 8.62
CA GLU A 204 -0.32 15.55 8.03
C GLU A 204 0.76 16.10 8.97
N ILE A 205 1.89 16.49 8.40
CA ILE A 205 3.03 17.08 9.10
C ILE A 205 3.42 18.40 8.43
N ALA A 206 4.28 19.19 9.07
CA ALA A 206 4.88 20.33 8.40
C ALA A 206 6.23 19.96 7.77
N TRP A 207 6.57 20.59 6.65
CA TRP A 207 7.92 20.51 6.07
C TRP A 207 9.02 20.94 7.06
N THR A 208 8.71 21.80 8.03
CA THR A 208 9.61 22.14 9.13
C THR A 208 9.91 20.96 10.05
N ASP A 209 8.95 20.06 10.26
CA ASP A 209 9.13 18.85 11.07
C ASP A 209 10.05 17.87 10.33
N VAL A 210 9.86 17.71 9.02
CA VAL A 210 10.74 16.90 8.16
C VAL A 210 12.19 17.40 8.27
N ARG A 211 12.41 18.72 8.18
CA ARG A 211 13.75 19.31 8.36
C ARG A 211 14.30 19.12 9.77
N ALA A 212 13.49 19.36 10.80
CA ALA A 212 13.90 19.24 12.20
C ALA A 212 14.28 17.79 12.56
N ALA A 213 13.64 16.82 11.91
CA ALA A 213 13.95 15.39 12.01
C ALA A 213 15.29 15.00 11.37
N ARG A 214 15.99 15.93 10.68
CA ARG A 214 17.32 15.74 10.08
C ARG A 214 17.51 14.37 9.42
N PRO A 215 16.64 13.99 8.47
CA PRO A 215 16.80 12.72 7.75
C PRO A 215 18.07 12.76 6.91
N GLU A 216 18.68 11.60 6.73
CA GLU A 216 19.76 11.41 5.77
C GLU A 216 19.20 11.03 4.40
N ILE A 217 18.06 10.34 4.40
CA ILE A 217 17.35 9.87 3.21
C ILE A 217 15.87 10.21 3.35
N VAL A 218 15.26 10.76 2.30
CA VAL A 218 13.82 10.93 2.17
C VAL A 218 13.32 9.91 1.16
N ILE A 219 12.36 9.08 1.56
CA ILE A 219 11.67 8.15 0.68
C ILE A 219 10.31 8.77 0.33
N ALA A 220 10.17 9.19 -0.93
CA ALA A 220 8.89 9.63 -1.49
C ALA A 220 8.17 8.39 -2.04
N MET A 221 7.07 8.01 -1.38
CA MET A 221 6.27 6.83 -1.71
C MET A 221 4.76 7.14 -1.74
N PRO A 222 4.29 8.11 -2.53
CA PRO A 222 2.91 8.53 -2.42
C PRO A 222 1.93 7.41 -2.74
N CYS A 223 0.87 7.32 -1.95
CA CYS A 223 -0.16 6.30 -2.13
C CYS A 223 -0.76 6.38 -3.53
N GLY A 224 -0.83 5.23 -4.21
CA GLY A 224 -1.41 5.12 -5.57
C GLY A 224 -0.49 5.55 -6.72
N TRP A 225 0.77 5.92 -6.45
CA TRP A 225 1.71 6.34 -7.49
C TRP A 225 2.87 5.35 -7.69
N ASP A 226 3.30 5.23 -8.93
CA ASP A 226 4.53 4.52 -9.30
C ASP A 226 5.79 5.33 -8.97
N ALA A 227 6.96 4.70 -9.10
CA ALA A 227 8.25 5.33 -8.77
C ALA A 227 8.56 6.54 -9.65
N GLU A 228 8.17 6.55 -10.92
CA GLU A 228 8.46 7.65 -11.84
C GLU A 228 7.68 8.91 -11.47
N ARG A 229 6.39 8.76 -11.20
CA ARG A 229 5.53 9.85 -10.74
C ARG A 229 5.97 10.32 -9.36
N ALA A 230 6.25 9.41 -8.44
CA ALA A 230 6.75 9.74 -7.11
C ALA A 230 8.03 10.59 -7.19
N ALA A 231 8.98 10.22 -8.05
CA ALA A 231 10.21 10.97 -8.24
C ALA A 231 9.98 12.36 -8.85
N ARG A 232 9.15 12.47 -9.90
CA ARG A 232 8.82 13.76 -10.54
C ARG A 232 8.17 14.74 -9.56
N GLU A 233 7.19 14.27 -8.79
CA GLU A 233 6.49 15.12 -7.81
C GLU A 233 7.40 15.48 -6.62
N ALA A 234 8.34 14.61 -6.26
CA ALA A 234 9.33 14.87 -5.24
C ALA A 234 10.42 15.87 -5.66
N GLU A 235 10.57 16.21 -6.95
CA GLU A 235 11.49 17.26 -7.40
C GLU A 235 11.17 18.61 -6.74
N ALA A 236 9.89 18.92 -6.51
CA ALA A 236 9.49 20.12 -5.79
C ALA A 236 9.97 20.14 -4.32
N MET A 237 10.30 18.98 -3.74
CA MET A 237 10.76 18.82 -2.37
C MET A 237 12.27 19.03 -2.20
N THR A 238 13.06 19.00 -3.27
CA THR A 238 14.53 19.19 -3.16
C THR A 238 14.90 20.58 -2.63
N LEU A 239 13.97 21.53 -2.74
CA LEU A 239 14.07 22.87 -2.14
C LEU A 239 13.92 22.88 -0.62
N VAL A 240 13.55 21.75 0.00
CA VAL A 240 13.08 21.67 1.40
C VAL A 240 14.04 20.88 2.29
N SER A 241 14.91 20.02 1.76
CA SER A 241 15.85 19.21 2.53
C SER A 241 17.13 18.91 1.73
N ASP A 242 18.29 19.00 2.38
CA ASP A 242 19.58 18.55 1.82
C ASP A 242 19.75 17.01 1.83
N ALA A 243 18.75 16.28 2.32
CA ALA A 243 18.76 14.82 2.37
C ALA A 243 18.66 14.23 0.96
N ARG A 244 19.24 13.03 0.78
CA ARG A 244 19.07 12.28 -0.47
C ARG A 244 17.59 11.88 -0.62
N ALA A 245 16.91 12.38 -1.63
CA ALA A 245 15.53 12.00 -1.93
C ALA A 245 15.47 10.87 -2.99
N VAL A 246 14.59 9.90 -2.76
CA VAL A 246 14.36 8.76 -3.65
C VAL A 246 12.87 8.54 -3.82
N GLY A 247 12.39 8.58 -5.07
CA GLY A 247 11.04 8.18 -5.45
C GLY A 247 10.95 6.66 -5.64
N VAL A 248 9.92 6.06 -5.06
CA VAL A 248 9.63 4.62 -5.16
C VAL A 248 8.14 4.40 -5.42
N ASP A 249 7.78 3.20 -5.87
CA ASP A 249 6.39 2.81 -6.10
C ASP A 249 5.66 2.63 -4.76
N GLY A 250 4.97 3.68 -4.32
CA GLY A 250 4.18 3.70 -3.09
C GLY A 250 3.01 2.73 -3.17
N ALA A 251 2.34 2.69 -4.32
CA ALA A 251 1.18 1.83 -4.55
C ALA A 251 1.52 0.36 -4.34
N ALA A 252 2.60 -0.14 -4.95
CA ALA A 252 2.97 -1.54 -4.92
C ALA A 252 3.51 -2.01 -3.58
N TYR A 253 4.41 -1.22 -2.98
CA TYR A 253 5.30 -1.72 -1.93
C TYR A 253 5.02 -1.13 -0.54
N PHE A 254 4.28 -0.04 -0.44
CA PHE A 254 4.16 0.72 0.81
C PHE A 254 2.73 1.02 1.24
N SER A 255 1.76 1.06 0.32
CA SER A 255 0.37 1.46 0.62
C SER A 255 -0.62 0.30 0.64
N ARG A 256 -0.26 -0.87 0.10
CA ARG A 256 -1.11 -2.07 0.04
C ARG A 256 -0.64 -3.08 1.09
N PRO A 257 -1.41 -3.35 2.17
CA PRO A 257 -1.00 -4.30 3.20
C PRO A 257 -1.16 -5.75 2.75
N GLY A 258 -0.39 -6.14 1.75
CA GLY A 258 -0.34 -7.49 1.18
C GLY A 258 1.09 -8.05 1.11
N PRO A 259 1.28 -9.19 0.41
CA PRO A 259 2.58 -9.86 0.35
C PRO A 259 3.74 -8.97 -0.12
N ARG A 260 3.48 -8.02 -1.03
CA ARG A 260 4.51 -7.12 -1.58
C ARG A 260 5.05 -6.07 -0.61
N LEU A 261 4.50 -5.95 0.61
CA LEU A 261 5.19 -5.22 1.69
C LEU A 261 6.57 -5.81 1.99
N VAL A 262 6.78 -7.12 1.79
CA VAL A 262 8.11 -7.72 1.97
C VAL A 262 9.07 -7.31 0.85
N ASP A 263 8.57 -7.11 -0.37
CA ASP A 263 9.35 -6.53 -1.47
C ASP A 263 9.73 -5.08 -1.12
N GLY A 264 8.84 -4.32 -0.49
CA GLY A 264 9.13 -2.98 0.05
C GLY A 264 10.27 -2.95 1.06
N ILE A 265 10.35 -3.95 1.94
CA ILE A 265 11.47 -4.13 2.89
C ILE A 265 12.79 -4.37 2.15
N GLU A 266 12.79 -5.25 1.15
CA GLU A 266 13.97 -5.56 0.32
C GLU A 266 14.41 -4.31 -0.48
N LEU A 267 13.46 -3.57 -1.05
CA LEU A 267 13.70 -2.32 -1.77
C LEU A 267 14.33 -1.27 -0.85
N LEU A 268 13.75 -1.03 0.33
CA LEU A 268 14.33 -0.14 1.34
C LEU A 268 15.74 -0.57 1.70
N ALA A 269 15.97 -1.84 2.01
CA ALA A 269 17.29 -2.32 2.39
C ALA A 269 18.33 -2.09 1.28
N SER A 270 17.95 -2.26 0.00
CA SER A 270 18.83 -1.97 -1.14
C SER A 270 19.19 -0.49 -1.27
N ILE A 271 18.27 0.41 -0.91
CA ILE A 271 18.48 1.87 -0.92
C ILE A 271 19.37 2.30 0.26
N LEU A 272 19.08 1.77 1.46
CA LEU A 272 19.74 2.14 2.71
C LEU A 272 21.14 1.54 2.83
N HIS A 273 21.33 0.32 2.31
CA HIS A 273 22.58 -0.44 2.38
C HIS A 273 22.99 -1.00 1.00
N PRO A 274 23.42 -0.15 0.05
CA PRO A 274 23.76 -0.59 -1.30
C PRO A 274 24.78 -1.74 -1.29
N GLY A 275 24.47 -2.81 -2.05
CA GLY A 275 25.31 -4.01 -2.16
C GLY A 275 25.10 -5.07 -1.08
N GLN A 276 24.33 -4.80 -0.02
CA GLN A 276 24.02 -5.78 1.03
C GLN A 276 22.77 -6.60 0.69
N VAL A 277 21.75 -5.94 0.16
CA VAL A 277 20.47 -6.55 -0.25
C VAL A 277 20.19 -6.14 -1.69
N ALA A 278 19.76 -7.09 -2.52
CA ALA A 278 19.34 -6.80 -3.88
C ALA A 278 17.92 -6.21 -3.85
N ALA A 279 17.64 -5.24 -4.74
CA ALA A 279 16.28 -4.76 -4.94
C ALA A 279 15.40 -5.89 -5.52
N PRO A 280 14.09 -5.90 -5.22
CA PRO A 280 13.15 -6.80 -5.88
C PRO A 280 13.18 -6.63 -7.40
N GLU A 281 12.91 -7.72 -8.12
CA GLU A 281 12.86 -7.68 -9.59
C GLU A 281 11.78 -6.71 -10.07
N GLY A 282 12.15 -5.80 -10.97
CA GLY A 282 11.25 -4.77 -11.52
C GLY A 282 10.96 -3.60 -10.58
N ALA A 283 11.44 -3.61 -9.33
CA ALA A 283 11.32 -2.46 -8.44
C ALA A 283 12.26 -1.33 -8.87
N LEU A 284 11.72 -0.11 -8.94
CA LEU A 284 12.48 1.09 -9.27
C LEU A 284 12.70 1.94 -8.01
N ALA A 285 13.92 2.43 -7.86
CA ALA A 285 14.30 3.46 -6.89
C ALA A 285 14.98 4.60 -7.65
N ILE A 286 14.26 5.70 -7.84
CA ILE A 286 14.69 6.80 -8.69
C ILE A 286 15.21 7.92 -7.80
N ALA A 287 16.50 8.23 -7.93
CA ALA A 287 17.08 9.37 -7.24
C ALA A 287 16.44 10.66 -7.77
N VAL A 288 15.92 11.48 -6.87
CA VAL A 288 15.36 12.79 -7.24
C VAL A 288 16.54 13.74 -7.43
N SER A 289 16.66 14.31 -8.62
CA SER A 289 17.74 15.25 -8.93
C SER A 289 17.41 16.60 -8.29
N ALA A 290 18.42 17.22 -7.67
CA ALA A 290 18.33 18.59 -7.17
C ALA A 290 18.42 19.61 -8.31
#